data_AF-A0A971XSV8-F1
#
_entry.id   AF-A0A971XSV8-F1
#
_cell.length_a   1.000
_cell.length_b   1.000
_cell.length_c   1.000
_cell.angle_alpha   90.00
_cell.angle_beta   90.00
_cell.angle_gamma   90.00
#
_symmetry.space_group_name_H-M   'P 1'
#
loop_
_entity.id
_entity.type
_entity.pdbx_description
1 polymer ?
#
loop_
_entity_poly.entity_id
_entity_poly.type
_entity_poly.pdbx_seq_one_letter_code
_entity_poly.pdbx_strand_id
1 'polypeptide(L)'
;MSFQKMFVVWRCLFGVLTLLLLSVASASAAVADWSGDWDSTWRDRTARIKLVQSGDDVTGHYRLKSGQIQAKASERVLRGTWTERGRHGSFVAVMAADGKTFTARFGSGEWLTGIRVEADGQFQGQPVDRSSPAMVAHHFLNIMNAIGPGRMELLSEASLFLDFSGVVPSQVSELDYTQALFNVLDAMTFRIWSLQPAPGAAEYTAQLHQAGTDVTFLLDFKRSGEDWFIVPPSFTDLQSSVQRARHERPVLIDDKNAALASPRHTMQTLVRAFDNESPAVDQALSTLNLSQLSGLAREYEAPRLTRYINRSLQRIRVLTWQEIPDDPKAIGAYVHFEHPLGAITLEPVATDEGIIWQFSPETLQSIRAVYAALDNMPPSALKYVQPQVESLYFRTRDAVRNYSQTLVKRAGPMEIWQWLAACRS
;
A
#
# COMPACT_ATOMS: atom_id res chain seq x y z
N MET A 1 -65.93 36.48 -10.15
CA MET A 1 -65.70 35.07 -10.56
C MET A 1 -64.80 35.10 -11.80
N SER A 2 -63.81 34.19 -11.92
CA SER A 2 -63.05 33.90 -13.17
C SER A 2 -61.61 34.43 -13.38
N PHE A 3 -60.76 34.51 -12.35
CA PHE A 3 -59.30 34.49 -12.60
C PHE A 3 -58.53 33.60 -11.61
N GLN A 4 -58.97 33.54 -10.36
CA GLN A 4 -58.28 32.78 -9.31
C GLN A 4 -58.43 31.25 -9.44
N LYS A 5 -59.53 30.75 -10.02
CA LYS A 5 -59.72 29.31 -10.27
C LYS A 5 -58.88 28.79 -11.44
N MET A 6 -58.52 29.64 -12.40
CA MET A 6 -57.76 29.24 -13.60
C MET A 6 -56.27 29.00 -13.27
N PHE A 7 -55.71 29.77 -12.35
CA PHE A 7 -54.32 29.61 -11.89
C PHE A 7 -54.08 28.32 -11.09
N VAL A 8 -55.07 27.89 -10.30
CA VAL A 8 -54.95 26.65 -9.50
C VAL A 8 -55.03 25.41 -10.41
N VAL A 9 -55.93 25.43 -11.40
CA VAL A 9 -56.02 24.34 -12.39
C VAL A 9 -54.75 24.24 -13.22
N TRP A 10 -54.13 25.37 -13.59
CA TRP A 10 -52.90 25.36 -14.36
C TRP A 10 -51.68 24.89 -13.54
N ARG A 11 -51.61 25.19 -12.24
CA ARG A 11 -50.57 24.66 -11.32
C ARG A 11 -50.72 23.17 -11.05
N CYS A 12 -51.95 22.67 -10.95
CA CYS A 12 -52.20 21.23 -10.82
C CYS A 12 -51.90 20.48 -12.12
N LEU A 13 -52.26 21.04 -13.30
CA LEU A 13 -51.90 20.43 -14.58
C LEU A 13 -50.39 20.44 -14.83
N PHE A 14 -49.68 21.53 -14.50
CA PHE A 14 -48.22 21.57 -14.60
C PHE A 14 -47.59 20.58 -13.62
N GLY A 15 -48.03 20.54 -12.36
CA GLY A 15 -47.50 19.60 -11.36
C GLY A 15 -47.74 18.12 -11.71
N VAL A 16 -48.90 17.79 -12.29
CA VAL A 16 -49.22 16.45 -12.78
C VAL A 16 -48.43 16.12 -14.05
N LEU A 17 -48.21 17.09 -14.95
CA LEU A 17 -47.37 16.90 -16.14
C LEU A 17 -45.89 16.73 -15.78
N THR A 18 -45.38 17.44 -14.75
CA THR A 18 -44.01 17.25 -14.25
C THR A 18 -43.86 15.90 -13.55
N LEU A 19 -44.86 15.43 -12.79
CA LEU A 19 -44.86 14.08 -12.20
C LEU A 19 -44.97 12.96 -13.25
N LEU A 20 -45.73 13.18 -14.34
CA LEU A 20 -45.84 12.26 -15.47
C LEU A 20 -44.57 12.25 -16.34
N LEU A 21 -43.85 13.37 -16.44
CA LEU A 21 -42.55 13.43 -17.12
C LEU A 21 -41.40 12.86 -16.26
N LEU A 22 -41.52 12.89 -14.93
CA LEU A 22 -40.59 12.22 -14.00
C LEU A 22 -40.80 10.69 -13.88
N SER A 23 -41.91 10.15 -14.37
CA SER A 23 -42.20 8.71 -14.36
C SER A 23 -41.86 7.98 -15.66
N VAL A 24 -41.37 8.69 -16.69
CA VAL A 24 -40.87 8.11 -17.95
C VAL A 24 -39.34 8.15 -18.06
N ALA A 25 -38.64 8.61 -17.01
CA ALA A 25 -37.28 8.14 -16.76
C ALA A 25 -37.39 6.67 -16.30
N SER A 26 -37.67 5.76 -17.24
CA SER A 26 -37.27 4.38 -17.09
C SER A 26 -35.80 4.45 -16.72
N ALA A 27 -35.49 4.17 -15.45
CA ALA A 27 -34.17 3.70 -15.09
C ALA A 27 -33.98 2.45 -15.94
N SER A 28 -33.45 2.62 -17.15
CA SER A 28 -32.78 1.54 -17.86
C SER A 28 -31.80 1.04 -16.82
N ALA A 29 -32.08 -0.13 -16.26
CA ALA A 29 -31.10 -0.83 -15.46
C ALA A 29 -29.91 -0.93 -16.40
N ALA A 30 -28.87 -0.13 -16.12
CA ALA A 30 -27.65 -0.16 -16.93
C ALA A 30 -27.28 -1.64 -17.07
N VAL A 31 -27.21 -2.11 -18.31
CA VAL A 31 -26.83 -3.49 -18.59
C VAL A 31 -25.53 -3.74 -17.85
N ALA A 32 -25.53 -4.73 -16.97
CA ALA A 32 -24.39 -4.97 -16.10
C ALA A 32 -23.23 -5.42 -16.99
N ASP A 33 -22.18 -4.60 -17.08
CA ASP A 33 -20.97 -4.95 -17.81
C ASP A 33 -20.06 -5.78 -16.91
N TRP A 34 -19.95 -7.07 -17.19
CA TRP A 34 -19.07 -7.97 -16.46
C TRP A 34 -17.61 -7.84 -16.88
N SER A 35 -17.31 -7.15 -17.98
CA SER A 35 -15.94 -7.00 -18.48
C SER A 35 -15.06 -6.25 -17.50
N GLY A 36 -13.78 -6.63 -17.45
CA GLY A 36 -12.76 -5.98 -16.64
C GLY A 36 -12.08 -6.94 -15.67
N ASP A 37 -11.22 -6.35 -14.84
CA ASP A 37 -10.52 -7.04 -13.78
C ASP A 37 -11.34 -6.92 -12.48
N TRP A 38 -11.40 -8.02 -11.73
CA TRP A 38 -12.15 -8.14 -10.49
C TRP A 38 -11.27 -8.78 -9.43
N ASP A 39 -11.16 -8.16 -8.26
CA ASP A 39 -10.54 -8.79 -7.11
C ASP A 39 -11.62 -9.51 -6.31
N SER A 40 -11.40 -10.80 -6.10
CA SER A 40 -12.37 -11.69 -5.49
C SER A 40 -11.85 -12.31 -4.21
N THR A 41 -12.76 -12.57 -3.28
CA THR A 41 -12.48 -13.18 -1.97
C THR A 41 -13.39 -14.38 -1.77
N TRP A 42 -12.83 -15.53 -1.41
CA TRP A 42 -13.59 -16.69 -0.92
C TRP A 42 -12.95 -17.23 0.36
N ARG A 43 -13.73 -17.33 1.43
CA ARG A 43 -13.20 -17.62 2.78
C ARG A 43 -12.05 -16.66 3.11
N ASP A 44 -10.87 -17.19 3.45
CA ASP A 44 -9.66 -16.44 3.78
C ASP A 44 -8.71 -16.26 2.57
N ARG A 45 -9.18 -16.57 1.35
CA ARG A 45 -8.37 -16.56 0.13
C ARG A 45 -8.87 -15.51 -0.84
N THR A 46 -7.97 -15.02 -1.69
CA THR A 46 -8.27 -14.01 -2.71
C THR A 46 -7.84 -14.51 -4.10
N ALA A 47 -8.38 -13.93 -5.16
CA ALA A 47 -7.87 -14.11 -6.53
C ALA A 47 -8.34 -12.98 -7.43
N ARG A 48 -7.50 -12.61 -8.40
CA ARG A 48 -7.90 -11.72 -9.49
C ARG A 48 -8.52 -12.51 -10.64
N ILE A 49 -9.70 -12.09 -11.05
CA ILE A 49 -10.46 -12.66 -12.16
C ILE A 49 -10.52 -11.61 -13.27
N LYS A 50 -10.09 -11.98 -14.47
CA LYS A 50 -10.29 -11.15 -15.66
C LYS A 50 -11.46 -11.70 -16.44
N LEU A 51 -12.47 -10.88 -16.67
CA LEU A 51 -13.67 -11.22 -17.43
C LEU A 51 -13.72 -10.39 -18.72
N VAL A 52 -14.19 -11.02 -19.79
CA VAL A 52 -14.44 -10.40 -21.09
C VAL A 52 -15.85 -10.78 -21.51
N GLN A 53 -16.72 -9.78 -21.61
CA GLN A 53 -18.08 -9.95 -22.08
C GLN A 53 -18.21 -9.58 -23.56
N SER A 54 -18.85 -10.45 -24.33
CA SER A 54 -19.22 -10.24 -25.72
C SER A 54 -20.69 -10.60 -25.89
N GLY A 55 -21.57 -9.59 -25.83
CA GLY A 55 -23.01 -9.81 -25.75
C GLY A 55 -23.39 -10.48 -24.42
N ASP A 56 -24.12 -11.59 -24.47
CA ASP A 56 -24.46 -12.37 -23.27
C ASP A 56 -23.36 -13.38 -22.90
N ASP A 57 -22.35 -13.59 -23.75
CA ASP A 57 -21.24 -14.50 -23.47
C ASP A 57 -20.18 -13.80 -22.62
N VAL A 58 -19.80 -14.43 -21.51
CA VAL A 58 -18.70 -13.97 -20.66
C VAL A 58 -17.68 -15.09 -20.56
N THR A 59 -16.47 -14.78 -20.98
CA THR A 59 -15.31 -15.64 -20.75
C THR A 59 -14.43 -15.00 -19.69
N GLY A 60 -13.74 -15.83 -18.93
CA GLY A 60 -12.83 -15.32 -17.94
C GLY A 60 -11.69 -16.26 -17.65
N HIS A 61 -10.65 -15.72 -17.05
CA HIS A 61 -9.54 -16.49 -16.55
C HIS A 61 -9.05 -15.91 -15.24
N TYR A 62 -8.49 -16.77 -14.40
CA TYR A 62 -7.75 -16.36 -13.23
C TYR A 62 -6.42 -17.14 -13.23
N ARG A 63 -5.32 -16.42 -13.02
CA ARG A 63 -3.98 -17.01 -13.19
C ARG A 63 -3.69 -18.09 -12.14
N LEU A 64 -4.26 -17.94 -10.94
CA LEU A 64 -4.16 -18.94 -9.88
C LEU A 64 -4.63 -20.29 -10.42
N LYS A 65 -3.70 -21.25 -10.55
CA LYS A 65 -3.97 -22.62 -11.05
C LYS A 65 -4.51 -22.72 -12.49
N SER A 66 -4.32 -21.70 -13.33
CA SER A 66 -4.76 -21.66 -14.74
C SER A 66 -6.28 -21.84 -14.90
N GLY A 67 -7.06 -21.20 -14.02
CA GLY A 67 -8.51 -21.29 -14.02
C GLY A 67 -9.16 -20.62 -15.23
N GLN A 68 -10.18 -21.27 -15.80
CA GLN A 68 -10.98 -20.77 -16.92
C GLN A 68 -12.45 -20.68 -16.51
N ILE A 69 -13.13 -19.63 -16.97
CA ILE A 69 -14.54 -19.32 -16.70
C ILE A 69 -15.27 -19.19 -18.02
N GLN A 70 -16.43 -19.84 -18.12
CA GLN A 70 -17.37 -19.70 -19.22
C GLN A 70 -18.75 -19.48 -18.64
N ALA A 71 -19.40 -18.39 -19.02
CA ALA A 71 -20.66 -17.97 -18.41
C ALA A 71 -21.56 -17.21 -19.37
N LYS A 72 -22.83 -17.15 -19.02
CA LYS A 72 -23.85 -16.32 -19.67
C LYS A 72 -24.32 -15.23 -18.72
N ALA A 73 -24.24 -13.98 -19.17
CA ALA A 73 -24.79 -12.83 -18.49
C ALA A 73 -26.27 -12.66 -18.85
N SER A 74 -27.09 -12.33 -17.86
CA SER A 74 -28.48 -11.93 -18.01
C SER A 74 -28.77 -10.85 -16.98
N GLU A 75 -28.88 -9.61 -17.45
CA GLU A 75 -28.94 -8.42 -16.60
C GLU A 75 -27.77 -8.38 -15.61
N ARG A 76 -28.05 -8.40 -14.29
CA ARG A 76 -27.06 -8.43 -13.21
C ARG A 76 -26.67 -9.84 -12.78
N VAL A 77 -27.08 -10.88 -13.48
CA VAL A 77 -26.81 -12.27 -13.09
C VAL A 77 -25.86 -12.90 -14.10
N LEU A 78 -24.81 -13.54 -13.59
CA LEU A 78 -23.85 -14.31 -14.37
C LEU A 78 -23.97 -15.78 -13.98
N ARG A 79 -24.25 -16.68 -14.93
CA ARG A 79 -24.37 -18.12 -14.69
C ARG A 79 -23.36 -18.85 -15.55
N GLY A 80 -22.55 -19.70 -14.94
CA GLY A 80 -21.51 -20.36 -15.70
C GLY A 80 -20.85 -21.53 -15.01
N THR A 81 -19.76 -21.96 -15.62
CA THR A 81 -18.87 -23.00 -15.12
C THR A 81 -17.46 -22.47 -15.01
N TRP A 82 -16.71 -23.05 -14.08
CA TRP A 82 -15.28 -22.85 -13.95
C TRP A 82 -14.57 -24.19 -14.12
N THR A 83 -13.33 -24.14 -14.60
CA THR A 83 -12.43 -25.29 -14.70
C THR A 83 -11.05 -24.92 -14.18
N GLU A 84 -10.45 -25.82 -13.38
CA GLU A 84 -9.14 -25.60 -12.76
C GLU A 84 -8.44 -26.94 -12.51
N ARG A 85 -7.28 -27.16 -13.14
CA ARG A 85 -6.45 -28.38 -12.97
C ARG A 85 -7.26 -29.69 -12.95
N GLY A 86 -8.22 -29.83 -13.87
CA GLY A 86 -9.10 -31.01 -14.01
C GLY A 86 -10.34 -31.02 -13.12
N ARG A 87 -10.47 -30.08 -12.18
CA ARG A 87 -11.71 -29.84 -11.42
C ARG A 87 -12.64 -28.93 -12.22
N HIS A 88 -13.95 -29.13 -12.08
CA HIS A 88 -14.96 -28.30 -12.69
C HIS A 88 -16.12 -28.07 -11.73
N GLY A 89 -16.82 -26.96 -11.88
CA GLY A 89 -18.00 -26.65 -11.06
C GLY A 89 -18.86 -25.58 -11.69
N SER A 90 -20.10 -25.47 -11.23
CA SER A 90 -21.03 -24.40 -11.62
C SER A 90 -21.00 -23.26 -10.62
N PHE A 91 -21.41 -22.07 -11.06
CA PHE A 91 -21.61 -20.93 -10.19
C PHE A 91 -22.74 -20.02 -10.70
N VAL A 92 -23.25 -19.21 -9.79
CA VAL A 92 -24.16 -18.09 -10.07
C VAL A 92 -23.62 -16.86 -9.36
N ALA A 93 -23.36 -15.77 -10.09
CA ALA A 93 -22.97 -14.48 -9.54
C ALA A 93 -24.06 -13.43 -9.78
N VAL A 94 -24.19 -12.50 -8.85
CA VAL A 94 -25.11 -11.37 -8.92
C VAL A 94 -24.34 -10.09 -8.66
N MET A 95 -24.35 -9.18 -9.63
CA MET A 95 -23.75 -7.85 -9.52
C MET A 95 -24.64 -6.94 -8.66
N ALA A 96 -24.02 -6.17 -7.78
CA ALA A 96 -24.71 -5.16 -6.99
C ALA A 96 -25.22 -4.01 -7.87
N ALA A 97 -26.13 -3.21 -7.32
CA ALA A 97 -26.74 -2.11 -8.05
C ALA A 97 -25.73 -1.03 -8.49
N ASP A 98 -24.62 -0.90 -7.77
CA ASP A 98 -23.53 0.04 -8.04
C ASP A 98 -22.69 -0.35 -9.27
N GLY A 99 -22.82 -1.58 -9.78
CA GLY A 99 -22.00 -2.11 -10.87
C GLY A 99 -20.53 -2.33 -10.52
N LYS A 100 -20.15 -2.15 -9.25
CA LYS A 100 -18.78 -2.20 -8.74
C LYS A 100 -18.50 -3.43 -7.90
N THR A 101 -19.52 -4.13 -7.42
CA THR A 101 -19.31 -5.36 -6.64
C THR A 101 -20.22 -6.49 -7.14
N PHE A 102 -19.86 -7.74 -6.83
CA PHE A 102 -20.73 -8.89 -7.03
C PHE A 102 -20.60 -9.91 -5.90
N THR A 103 -21.63 -10.74 -5.75
CA THR A 103 -21.61 -11.94 -4.89
C THR A 103 -21.92 -13.16 -5.74
N ALA A 104 -21.08 -14.18 -5.64
CA ALA A 104 -21.22 -15.45 -6.32
C ALA A 104 -21.40 -16.60 -5.33
N ARG A 105 -22.09 -17.65 -5.80
CA ARG A 105 -22.29 -18.90 -5.10
C ARG A 105 -21.94 -20.06 -6.04
N PHE A 106 -21.07 -20.94 -5.58
CA PHE A 106 -20.73 -22.17 -6.26
C PHE A 106 -21.82 -23.23 -6.07
N GLY A 107 -21.87 -24.21 -6.96
CA GLY A 107 -22.75 -25.37 -6.83
C GLY A 107 -22.56 -26.15 -5.52
N SER A 108 -21.38 -26.04 -4.89
CA SER A 108 -21.08 -26.59 -3.55
C SER A 108 -21.78 -25.87 -2.40
N GLY A 109 -22.38 -24.69 -2.64
CA GLY A 109 -22.94 -23.82 -1.61
C GLY A 109 -21.94 -22.80 -1.03
N GLU A 110 -20.66 -22.90 -1.38
CA GLU A 110 -19.65 -21.90 -1.03
C GLU A 110 -19.90 -20.58 -1.77
N TRP A 111 -19.42 -19.48 -1.19
CA TRP A 111 -19.59 -18.14 -1.72
C TRP A 111 -18.25 -17.47 -2.04
N LEU A 112 -18.31 -16.51 -2.96
CA LEU A 112 -17.21 -15.67 -3.41
C LEU A 112 -17.76 -14.26 -3.57
N THR A 113 -17.06 -13.24 -3.11
CA THR A 113 -17.40 -11.83 -3.42
C THR A 113 -16.36 -11.27 -4.36
N GLY A 114 -16.73 -10.26 -5.15
CA GLY A 114 -15.80 -9.56 -6.02
C GLY A 114 -16.03 -8.05 -6.00
N ILE A 115 -14.95 -7.28 -6.08
CA ILE A 115 -14.96 -5.84 -6.31
C ILE A 115 -14.26 -5.53 -7.63
N ARG A 116 -14.84 -4.62 -8.40
CA ARG A 116 -14.30 -4.18 -9.68
C ARG A 116 -13.01 -3.43 -9.41
N VAL A 117 -11.97 -3.81 -10.15
CA VAL A 117 -10.74 -3.04 -10.20
C VAL A 117 -11.05 -1.81 -11.02
N GLU A 118 -11.18 -0.66 -10.35
CA GLU A 118 -11.14 0.59 -11.07
C GLU A 118 -9.76 0.68 -11.69
N ALA A 119 -9.68 0.91 -13.01
CA ALA A 119 -8.42 1.16 -13.67
C ALA A 119 -7.89 2.50 -13.16
N ASP A 120 -7.27 2.50 -11.99
CA ASP A 120 -6.17 3.39 -11.75
C ASP A 120 -5.11 2.99 -12.78
N GLY A 121 -5.10 3.70 -13.91
CA GLY A 121 -4.18 3.48 -15.03
C GLY A 121 -2.69 3.67 -14.66
N GLN A 122 -2.31 3.41 -13.42
CA GLN A 122 -0.97 3.47 -12.88
C GLN A 122 -0.28 2.10 -12.88
N PHE A 123 -1.01 0.98 -12.81
CA PHE A 123 -0.40 -0.35 -12.65
C PHE A 123 -0.29 -1.22 -13.90
N GLN A 124 -0.89 -0.82 -15.03
CA GLN A 124 -0.71 -1.56 -16.29
C GLN A 124 0.51 -1.06 -17.08
N GLY A 125 1.59 -1.86 -17.11
CA GLY A 125 2.52 -1.88 -18.25
C GLY A 125 3.87 -1.15 -18.12
N GLN A 126 4.41 -0.92 -16.91
CA GLN A 126 5.84 -0.59 -16.78
C GLN A 126 6.66 -1.89 -16.73
N PRO A 127 7.80 -1.98 -17.43
CA PRO A 127 8.68 -3.14 -17.32
C PRO A 127 9.14 -3.30 -15.87
N VAL A 128 8.83 -4.44 -15.28
CA VAL A 128 9.30 -4.83 -13.96
C VAL A 128 10.73 -5.31 -14.12
N ASP A 129 11.66 -4.71 -13.38
CA ASP A 129 13.05 -5.14 -13.42
C ASP A 129 13.23 -6.43 -12.62
N ARG A 130 13.61 -7.50 -13.33
CA ARG A 130 13.95 -8.82 -12.76
C ARG A 130 15.38 -9.23 -13.12
N SER A 131 16.22 -8.26 -13.47
CA SER A 131 17.59 -8.49 -13.93
C SER A 131 18.52 -9.07 -12.85
N SER A 132 18.14 -8.97 -11.57
CA SER A 132 18.92 -9.48 -10.44
C SER A 132 18.04 -9.91 -9.26
N PRO A 133 18.54 -10.79 -8.37
CA PRO A 133 17.89 -11.11 -7.09
C PRO A 133 17.55 -9.88 -6.26
N ALA A 134 18.45 -8.89 -6.22
CA ALA A 134 18.20 -7.61 -5.55
C ALA A 134 16.96 -6.90 -6.11
N MET A 135 16.81 -6.82 -7.43
CA MET A 135 15.64 -6.16 -8.04
C MET A 135 14.33 -6.92 -7.83
N VAL A 136 14.38 -8.25 -7.91
CA VAL A 136 13.23 -9.12 -7.59
C VAL A 136 12.78 -8.90 -6.14
N ALA A 137 13.71 -8.95 -5.19
CA ALA A 137 13.41 -8.71 -3.78
C ALA A 137 12.90 -7.27 -3.54
N HIS A 138 13.52 -6.28 -4.17
CA HIS A 138 13.11 -4.87 -4.07
C HIS A 138 11.65 -4.67 -4.49
N HIS A 139 11.28 -5.16 -5.67
CA HIS A 139 9.92 -5.03 -6.17
C HIS A 139 8.93 -5.85 -5.35
N PHE A 140 9.25 -7.12 -5.04
CA PHE A 140 8.41 -7.96 -4.20
C PHE A 140 8.09 -7.29 -2.85
N LEU A 141 9.12 -6.84 -2.14
CA LEU A 141 8.96 -6.21 -0.82
C LEU A 141 8.21 -4.89 -0.90
N ASN A 142 8.49 -4.04 -1.89
CA ASN A 142 7.79 -2.76 -2.01
C ASN A 142 6.31 -2.93 -2.36
N ILE A 143 5.96 -3.93 -3.17
CA ILE A 143 4.55 -4.29 -3.44
C ILE A 143 3.88 -4.79 -2.16
N MET A 144 4.50 -5.77 -1.48
CA MET A 144 3.93 -6.35 -0.27
C MET A 144 3.81 -5.34 0.88
N ASN A 145 4.78 -4.44 1.03
CA ASN A 145 4.76 -3.35 2.01
C ASN A 145 3.67 -2.31 1.72
N ALA A 146 3.18 -2.23 0.48
CA ALA A 146 2.12 -1.32 0.06
C ALA A 146 0.71 -1.94 0.17
N ILE A 147 0.58 -3.25 0.45
CA ILE A 147 -0.71 -3.90 0.66
C ILE A 147 -1.39 -3.28 1.89
N GLY A 148 -2.64 -2.86 1.71
CA GLY A 148 -3.51 -2.34 2.77
C GLY A 148 -4.98 -2.55 2.42
N PRO A 149 -5.92 -2.08 3.24
CA PRO A 149 -7.35 -2.16 2.94
C PRO A 149 -7.65 -1.61 1.54
N GLY A 150 -8.35 -2.40 0.71
CA GLY A 150 -8.70 -2.03 -0.67
C GLY A 150 -7.57 -2.18 -1.70
N ARG A 151 -6.41 -2.72 -1.33
CA ARG A 151 -5.27 -2.99 -2.23
C ARG A 151 -4.84 -4.46 -2.30
N MET A 152 -5.80 -5.36 -2.16
CA MET A 152 -5.54 -6.81 -2.10
C MET A 152 -4.99 -7.36 -3.43
N GLU A 153 -5.17 -6.63 -4.53
CA GLU A 153 -4.60 -6.95 -5.83
C GLU A 153 -3.10 -7.02 -5.87
N LEU A 154 -2.44 -6.20 -5.06
CA LEU A 154 -0.98 -6.13 -5.00
C LEU A 154 -0.40 -7.49 -4.56
N LEU A 155 -1.17 -8.31 -3.84
CA LEU A 155 -0.77 -9.68 -3.51
C LEU A 155 -0.61 -10.56 -4.75
N SER A 156 -1.48 -10.40 -5.75
CA SER A 156 -1.38 -11.13 -7.02
C SER A 156 -0.22 -10.62 -7.88
N GLU A 157 0.11 -9.33 -7.78
CA GLU A 157 1.29 -8.77 -8.46
C GLU A 157 2.60 -9.24 -7.81
N ALA A 158 2.64 -9.28 -6.47
CA ALA A 158 3.79 -9.80 -5.73
C ALA A 158 4.05 -11.28 -6.04
N SER A 159 3.00 -12.09 -6.24
CA SER A 159 3.18 -13.51 -6.58
C SER A 159 3.85 -13.72 -7.95
N LEU A 160 3.89 -12.71 -8.83
CA LEU A 160 4.58 -12.81 -10.13
C LEU A 160 6.11 -12.85 -10.02
N PHE A 161 6.67 -12.55 -8.84
CA PHE A 161 8.10 -12.63 -8.56
C PHE A 161 8.53 -13.99 -8.01
N LEU A 162 7.57 -14.89 -7.78
CA LEU A 162 7.79 -16.23 -7.24
C LEU A 162 7.67 -17.25 -8.37
N ASP A 163 8.55 -18.24 -8.36
CA ASP A 163 8.46 -19.37 -9.28
C ASP A 163 7.94 -20.62 -8.56
N PHE A 164 6.67 -20.92 -8.80
CA PHE A 164 5.96 -22.06 -8.22
C PHE A 164 6.16 -23.38 -9.00
N SER A 165 6.98 -23.43 -10.05
CA SER A 165 7.10 -24.63 -10.89
C SER A 165 7.66 -25.85 -10.15
N GLY A 166 8.45 -25.62 -9.09
CA GLY A 166 9.00 -26.66 -8.22
C GLY A 166 8.14 -26.99 -6.99
N VAL A 167 7.05 -26.25 -6.74
CA VAL A 167 6.20 -26.48 -5.57
C VAL A 167 5.24 -27.63 -5.89
N VAL A 168 5.40 -28.76 -5.19
CA VAL A 168 4.46 -29.89 -5.25
C VAL A 168 3.06 -29.36 -4.94
N PRO A 169 2.00 -29.76 -5.69
CA PRO A 169 0.64 -29.28 -5.46
C PRO A 169 0.22 -29.48 -4.00
N SER A 170 0.29 -28.43 -3.20
CA SER A 170 -0.21 -28.41 -1.84
C SER A 170 -1.66 -27.90 -1.83
N GLN A 171 -2.38 -28.09 -0.72
CA GLN A 171 -3.71 -27.50 -0.53
C GLN A 171 -3.67 -25.97 -0.33
N VAL A 172 -2.48 -25.40 -0.26
CA VAL A 172 -2.20 -23.98 0.00
C VAL A 172 -2.26 -23.20 -1.32
N SER A 173 -2.87 -22.00 -1.30
CA SER A 173 -2.89 -21.16 -2.51
C SER A 173 -1.55 -20.44 -2.71
N GLU A 174 -1.23 -20.06 -3.95
CA GLU A 174 -0.01 -19.26 -4.27
C GLU A 174 0.02 -17.93 -3.49
N LEU A 175 -1.16 -17.36 -3.21
CA LEU A 175 -1.30 -16.11 -2.49
C LEU A 175 -1.09 -16.29 -0.97
N ASP A 176 -1.60 -17.37 -0.38
CA ASP A 176 -1.28 -17.76 1.00
C ASP A 176 0.24 -17.96 1.16
N TYR A 177 0.87 -18.53 0.13
CA TYR A 177 2.31 -18.71 0.07
C TYR A 177 3.07 -17.40 0.01
N THR A 178 2.62 -16.50 -0.87
CA THR A 178 3.18 -15.17 -1.07
C THR A 178 3.13 -14.37 0.24
N GLN A 179 1.99 -14.43 0.95
CA GLN A 179 1.83 -13.80 2.25
C GLN A 179 2.72 -14.47 3.32
N ALA A 180 2.79 -15.80 3.35
CA ALA A 180 3.63 -16.52 4.31
C ALA A 180 5.12 -16.20 4.12
N LEU A 181 5.60 -16.11 2.87
CA LEU A 181 6.95 -15.69 2.55
C LEU A 181 7.20 -14.26 3.05
N PHE A 182 6.28 -13.34 2.74
CA PHE A 182 6.42 -11.95 3.19
C PHE A 182 6.47 -11.86 4.72
N ASN A 183 5.65 -12.63 5.46
CA ASN A 183 5.70 -12.63 6.92
C ASN A 183 7.06 -13.08 7.48
N VAL A 184 7.76 -13.98 6.80
CA VAL A 184 9.13 -14.37 7.18
C VAL A 184 10.10 -13.23 6.87
N LEU A 185 10.06 -12.68 5.66
CA LEU A 185 10.96 -11.60 5.24
C LEU A 185 10.76 -10.33 6.08
N ASP A 186 9.53 -10.03 6.47
CA ASP A 186 9.19 -8.90 7.35
C ASP A 186 9.76 -9.07 8.76
N ALA A 187 10.02 -10.30 9.21
CA ALA A 187 10.68 -10.55 10.48
C ALA A 187 12.22 -10.47 10.40
N MET A 188 12.79 -10.31 9.19
CA MET A 188 14.23 -10.22 8.95
C MET A 188 14.68 -8.75 8.76
N THR A 189 15.98 -8.50 8.93
CA THR A 189 16.64 -7.23 8.60
C THR A 189 17.84 -7.48 7.68
N PHE A 190 17.82 -6.92 6.47
CA PHE A 190 18.89 -7.11 5.49
C PHE A 190 18.94 -5.95 4.48
N ARG A 191 20.08 -5.77 3.79
CA ARG A 191 20.23 -4.79 2.70
C ARG A 191 19.85 -5.45 1.39
N ILE A 192 18.94 -4.85 0.62
CA ILE A 192 18.51 -5.47 -0.65
C ILE A 192 19.69 -5.56 -1.63
N TRP A 193 20.51 -4.52 -1.68
CA TRP A 193 21.63 -4.46 -2.62
C TRP A 193 22.77 -5.43 -2.30
N SER A 194 22.76 -6.11 -1.15
CA SER A 194 23.71 -7.21 -0.88
C SER A 194 23.30 -8.53 -1.53
N LEU A 195 22.10 -8.62 -2.13
CA LEU A 195 21.61 -9.80 -2.84
C LEU A 195 22.23 -9.89 -4.24
N GLN A 196 23.55 -10.12 -4.28
CA GLN A 196 24.35 -10.13 -5.50
C GLN A 196 24.84 -11.54 -5.81
N PRO A 197 24.34 -12.19 -6.87
CA PRO A 197 24.86 -13.47 -7.31
C PRO A 197 26.23 -13.29 -7.99
N ALA A 198 26.99 -14.39 -8.09
CA ALA A 198 28.19 -14.40 -8.92
C ALA A 198 27.81 -14.15 -10.41
N PRO A 199 28.67 -13.49 -11.19
CA PRO A 199 28.41 -13.27 -12.62
C PRO A 199 28.11 -14.58 -13.35
N GLY A 200 26.98 -14.63 -14.07
CA GLY A 200 26.56 -15.80 -14.83
C GLY A 200 25.90 -16.93 -14.03
N ALA A 201 25.68 -16.76 -12.72
CA ALA A 201 24.97 -17.73 -11.91
C ALA A 201 23.52 -17.92 -12.41
N ALA A 202 23.04 -19.16 -12.35
CA ALA A 202 21.63 -19.52 -12.62
C ALA A 202 20.81 -19.64 -11.34
N GLU A 203 21.47 -19.80 -10.19
CA GLU A 203 20.86 -19.95 -8.87
C GLU A 203 21.65 -19.11 -7.86
N TYR A 204 20.97 -18.66 -6.81
CA TYR A 204 21.57 -17.86 -5.75
C TYR A 204 20.81 -18.04 -4.44
N THR A 205 21.52 -18.33 -3.36
CA THR A 205 20.95 -18.42 -2.01
C THR A 205 21.49 -17.27 -1.17
N ALA A 206 20.59 -16.46 -0.64
CA ALA A 206 20.92 -15.42 0.31
C ALA A 206 20.63 -15.89 1.74
N GLN A 207 21.58 -15.66 2.65
CA GLN A 207 21.35 -15.82 4.08
C GLN A 207 20.88 -14.48 4.67
N LEU A 208 19.64 -14.47 5.16
CA LEU A 208 19.01 -13.33 5.82
C LEU A 208 19.07 -13.53 7.33
N HIS A 209 19.14 -12.42 8.06
CA HIS A 209 19.27 -12.42 9.51
C HIS A 209 18.17 -11.56 10.14
N GLN A 210 17.71 -11.95 11.32
CA GLN A 210 16.92 -11.08 12.17
C GLN A 210 17.88 -10.23 13.03
N ALA A 211 17.69 -8.90 13.08
CA ALA A 211 18.64 -8.02 13.79
C ALA A 211 18.71 -8.36 15.30
N GLY A 212 19.91 -8.36 15.89
CA GLY A 212 20.05 -8.60 17.34
C GLY A 212 19.65 -10.00 17.83
N THR A 213 19.46 -10.97 16.93
CA THR A 213 19.22 -12.39 17.28
C THR A 213 20.06 -13.31 16.36
N ASP A 214 20.12 -14.60 16.70
CA ASP A 214 20.80 -15.62 15.88
C ASP A 214 19.86 -16.25 14.82
N VAL A 215 18.64 -15.73 14.67
CA VAL A 215 17.68 -16.27 13.70
C VAL A 215 18.14 -15.95 12.29
N THR A 216 18.24 -17.00 11.49
CA THR A 216 18.60 -16.92 10.07
C THR A 216 17.56 -17.60 9.18
N PHE A 217 17.48 -17.13 7.95
CA PHE A 217 16.61 -17.66 6.91
C PHE A 217 17.34 -17.68 5.58
N LEU A 218 17.27 -18.81 4.87
CA LEU A 218 17.83 -18.94 3.53
C LEU A 218 16.74 -18.61 2.50
N LEU A 219 17.03 -17.65 1.63
CA LEU A 219 16.16 -17.26 0.53
C LEU A 219 16.82 -17.62 -0.80
N ASP A 220 16.18 -18.54 -1.51
CA ASP A 220 16.67 -19.02 -2.79
C ASP A 220 16.08 -18.22 -3.96
N PHE A 221 16.91 -18.02 -4.97
CA PHE A 221 16.57 -17.40 -6.23
C PHE A 221 17.04 -18.28 -7.37
N LYS A 222 16.26 -18.29 -8.46
CA LYS A 222 16.64 -18.94 -9.71
C LYS A 222 16.41 -18.03 -10.89
N ARG A 223 17.22 -18.23 -11.92
CA ARG A 223 17.14 -17.53 -13.19
C ARG A 223 16.38 -18.38 -14.21
N SER A 224 15.39 -17.79 -14.87
CA SER A 224 14.65 -18.38 -15.97
C SER A 224 14.73 -17.44 -17.17
N GLY A 225 15.59 -17.78 -18.15
CA GLY A 225 15.95 -16.87 -19.23
C GLY A 225 16.75 -15.67 -18.73
N GLU A 226 16.28 -14.46 -19.00
CA GLU A 226 16.92 -13.22 -18.53
C GLU A 226 16.45 -12.78 -17.14
N ASP A 227 15.35 -13.35 -16.64
CA ASP A 227 14.69 -12.93 -15.41
C ASP A 227 15.07 -13.81 -14.22
N TRP A 228 15.17 -13.19 -13.05
CA TRP A 228 15.27 -13.85 -11.76
C TRP A 228 13.91 -13.97 -11.07
N PHE A 229 13.77 -15.01 -10.25
CA PHE A 229 12.59 -15.30 -9.45
C PHE A 229 13.00 -15.79 -8.07
N ILE A 230 12.18 -15.51 -7.06
CA ILE A 230 12.27 -16.15 -5.75
C ILE A 230 11.77 -17.58 -5.88
N VAL A 231 12.53 -18.53 -5.34
CA VAL A 231 12.09 -19.91 -5.18
C VAL A 231 11.42 -20.03 -3.81
N PRO A 232 10.11 -20.28 -3.74
CA PRO A 232 9.42 -20.42 -2.46
C PRO A 232 9.94 -21.66 -1.69
N PRO A 233 10.49 -21.51 -0.46
CA PRO A 233 10.77 -22.63 0.44
C PRO A 233 9.48 -23.31 0.87
N SER A 234 9.49 -24.54 1.36
CA SER A 234 8.23 -25.25 1.70
C SER A 234 7.34 -24.44 2.65
N PHE A 235 6.01 -24.58 2.52
CA PHE A 235 5.08 -23.83 3.39
C PHE A 235 5.31 -24.12 4.88
N THR A 236 5.66 -25.36 5.22
CA THR A 236 6.04 -25.76 6.58
C THR A 236 7.30 -25.03 7.06
N ASP A 237 8.29 -24.84 6.18
CA ASP A 237 9.52 -24.09 6.51
C ASP A 237 9.25 -22.60 6.70
N LEU A 238 8.33 -22.02 5.92
CA LEU A 238 7.88 -20.65 6.13
C LEU A 238 7.19 -20.49 7.48
N GLN A 239 6.29 -21.41 7.83
CA GLN A 239 5.60 -21.40 9.12
C GLN A 239 6.58 -21.58 10.29
N SER A 240 7.52 -22.52 10.20
CA SER A 240 8.51 -22.74 11.26
C SER A 240 9.46 -21.54 11.40
N SER A 241 9.86 -20.93 10.29
CA SER A 241 10.76 -19.77 10.29
C SER A 241 10.12 -18.53 10.90
N VAL A 242 8.86 -18.21 10.58
CA VAL A 242 8.18 -17.09 11.21
C VAL A 242 7.93 -17.34 12.70
N GLN A 243 7.65 -18.59 13.10
CA GLN A 243 7.48 -18.93 14.52
C GLN A 243 8.79 -18.81 15.30
N ARG A 244 9.93 -19.26 14.74
CA ARG A 244 11.26 -19.02 15.35
C ARG A 244 11.54 -17.54 15.51
N ALA A 245 11.29 -16.74 14.47
CA ALA A 245 11.50 -15.30 14.50
C ALA A 245 10.61 -14.59 15.54
N ARG A 246 9.36 -15.04 15.69
CA ARG A 246 8.41 -14.53 16.71
C ARG A 246 8.73 -15.03 18.13
N HIS A 247 9.38 -16.19 18.27
CA HIS A 247 9.79 -16.69 19.57
C HIS A 247 10.91 -15.83 20.16
N GLU A 248 11.93 -15.51 19.36
CA GLU A 248 13.02 -14.61 19.78
C GLU A 248 12.56 -13.16 19.97
N ARG A 249 11.52 -12.77 19.23
CA ARG A 249 10.90 -11.45 19.33
C ARG A 249 9.38 -11.57 19.46
N PRO A 250 8.87 -11.88 20.67
CA PRO A 250 7.44 -11.92 20.88
C PRO A 250 6.87 -10.53 20.60
N VAL A 251 5.91 -10.47 19.67
CA VAL A 251 5.08 -9.28 19.51
C VAL A 251 4.41 -9.06 20.85
N LEU A 252 4.74 -7.96 21.52
CA LEU A 252 4.04 -7.57 22.75
C LEU A 252 2.67 -7.06 22.31
N ILE A 253 1.68 -7.96 22.24
CA ILE A 253 0.33 -7.73 21.71
C ILE A 253 -0.44 -6.65 22.54
N ASP A 254 0.11 -6.24 23.69
CA ASP A 254 -0.51 -5.28 24.62
C ASP A 254 0.48 -4.20 25.11
N ASP A 255 1.59 -3.99 24.40
CA ASP A 255 2.53 -2.93 24.76
C ASP A 255 2.10 -1.61 24.10
N LYS A 256 1.76 -0.61 24.93
CA LYS A 256 1.49 0.76 24.48
C LYS A 256 2.61 1.32 23.60
N ASN A 257 3.83 0.81 23.79
CA ASN A 257 5.03 1.25 23.08
C ASN A 257 5.38 0.37 21.88
N ALA A 258 4.58 -0.64 21.52
CA ALA A 258 4.87 -1.53 20.38
C ALA A 258 5.09 -0.73 19.07
N ALA A 259 4.32 0.35 18.87
CA ALA A 259 4.44 1.25 17.73
C ALA A 259 5.77 2.02 17.66
N LEU A 260 6.48 2.14 18.78
CA LEU A 260 7.75 2.86 18.94
C LEU A 260 8.88 1.95 19.44
N ALA A 261 8.69 0.62 19.41
CA ALA A 261 9.62 -0.32 20.04
C ALA A 261 10.97 -0.42 19.32
N SER A 262 11.06 0.03 18.07
CA SER A 262 12.28 -0.03 17.26
C SER A 262 12.33 1.10 16.24
N PRO A 263 13.48 1.33 15.56
CA PRO A 263 13.56 2.29 14.46
C PRO A 263 12.55 1.99 13.35
N ARG A 264 12.37 0.70 12.99
CA ARG A 264 11.40 0.27 11.98
C ARG A 264 9.97 0.61 12.39
N HIS A 265 9.56 0.22 13.60
CA HIS A 265 8.20 0.48 14.08
C HIS A 265 7.91 1.97 14.14
N THR A 266 8.86 2.77 14.64
CA THR A 266 8.71 4.24 14.71
C THR A 266 8.56 4.87 13.34
N MET A 267 9.35 4.43 12.35
CA MET A 267 9.25 4.94 10.99
C MET A 267 7.94 4.51 10.31
N GLN A 268 7.49 3.27 10.51
CA GLN A 268 6.19 2.79 10.03
C GLN A 268 5.04 3.60 10.67
N THR A 269 5.12 3.89 11.97
CA THR A 269 4.13 4.70 12.69
C THR A 269 4.04 6.11 12.12
N LEU A 270 5.17 6.78 11.86
CA LEU A 270 5.18 8.10 11.23
C LEU A 270 4.56 8.08 9.83
N VAL A 271 4.98 7.14 8.99
CA VAL A 271 4.55 7.09 7.58
C VAL A 271 3.06 6.76 7.48
N ARG A 272 2.61 5.73 8.22
CA ARG A 272 1.21 5.29 8.22
C ARG A 272 0.24 6.32 8.80
N ALA A 273 0.70 7.20 9.68
CA ALA A 273 -0.11 8.29 10.21
C ALA A 273 -0.64 9.24 9.11
N PHE A 274 -0.06 9.22 7.91
CA PHE A 274 -0.47 10.05 6.77
C PHE A 274 -1.11 9.27 5.61
N ASP A 275 -1.30 7.95 5.74
CA ASP A 275 -1.85 7.10 4.66
C ASP A 275 -3.38 7.24 4.51
N ASN A 276 -4.09 7.67 5.56
CA ASN A 276 -5.55 7.79 5.57
C ASN A 276 -6.04 9.18 5.14
N GLU A 277 -7.30 9.28 4.69
CA GLU A 277 -7.97 10.55 4.37
C GLU A 277 -7.91 11.57 5.53
N SER A 278 -7.98 11.05 6.76
CA SER A 278 -7.77 11.81 7.99
C SER A 278 -6.44 11.40 8.63
N PRO A 279 -5.40 12.26 8.59
CA PRO A 279 -4.12 11.97 9.20
C PRO A 279 -4.21 11.78 10.72
N ALA A 280 -3.58 10.72 11.23
CA ALA A 280 -3.46 10.45 12.66
C ALA A 280 -2.31 11.26 13.28
N VAL A 281 -2.49 12.58 13.36
CA VAL A 281 -1.43 13.53 13.75
C VAL A 281 -0.82 13.20 15.12
N ASP A 282 -1.63 12.76 16.09
CA ASP A 282 -1.12 12.39 17.43
C ASP A 282 -0.16 11.19 17.39
N GLN A 283 -0.42 10.22 16.52
CA GLN A 283 0.49 9.09 16.28
C GLN A 283 1.77 9.56 15.59
N ALA A 284 1.68 10.50 14.65
CA ALA A 284 2.88 11.07 14.04
C ALA A 284 3.72 11.84 15.08
N LEU A 285 3.07 12.60 15.97
CA LEU A 285 3.73 13.38 17.02
C LEU A 285 4.44 12.50 18.06
N SER A 286 3.88 11.33 18.40
CA SER A 286 4.51 10.41 19.36
C SER A 286 5.86 9.88 18.89
N THR A 287 6.14 9.93 17.58
CA THR A 287 7.44 9.55 17.01
C THR A 287 8.54 10.58 17.21
N LEU A 288 8.24 11.79 17.69
CA LEU A 288 9.22 12.88 17.81
C LEU A 288 9.69 13.08 19.25
N ASN A 289 10.99 13.25 19.47
CA ASN A 289 11.51 13.68 20.76
C ASN A 289 11.38 15.21 20.90
N LEU A 290 10.28 15.66 21.49
CA LEU A 290 9.95 17.09 21.63
C LEU A 290 10.60 17.76 22.87
N SER A 291 11.50 17.07 23.57
CA SER A 291 12.07 17.54 24.85
C SER A 291 12.74 18.91 24.75
N GLN A 292 13.41 19.21 23.63
CA GLN A 292 14.11 20.47 23.40
C GLN A 292 13.22 21.58 22.78
N LEU A 293 11.94 21.32 22.49
CA LEU A 293 11.01 22.34 21.99
C LEU A 293 10.29 23.06 23.14
N SER A 294 10.08 24.37 22.99
CA SER A 294 9.23 25.15 23.89
C SER A 294 7.75 24.71 23.79
N GLY A 295 6.93 25.01 24.80
CA GLY A 295 5.51 24.64 24.80
C GLY A 295 4.76 25.14 23.55
N LEU A 296 5.01 26.39 23.16
CA LEU A 296 4.44 26.98 21.94
C LEU A 296 4.96 26.27 20.67
N ALA A 297 6.24 25.91 20.60
CA ALA A 297 6.77 25.18 19.46
C ALA A 297 6.20 23.76 19.37
N ARG A 298 5.93 23.10 20.50
CA ARG A 298 5.26 21.78 20.50
C ARG A 298 3.86 21.85 19.91
N GLU A 299 3.08 22.88 20.24
CA GLU A 299 1.72 23.05 19.75
C GLU A 299 1.69 23.42 18.25
N TYR A 300 2.49 24.41 17.84
CA TYR A 300 2.37 25.00 16.50
C TYR A 300 3.42 24.51 15.48
N GLU A 301 4.56 23.98 15.91
CA GLU A 301 5.63 23.56 15.00
C GLU A 301 5.74 22.04 14.86
N ALA A 302 5.53 21.27 15.92
CA ALA A 302 5.69 19.82 15.89
C ALA A 302 4.83 19.13 14.79
N PRO A 303 3.55 19.50 14.57
CA PRO A 303 2.76 18.91 13.48
C PRO A 303 3.31 19.21 12.08
N ARG A 304 4.09 20.29 11.91
CA ARG A 304 4.79 20.59 10.66
C ARG A 304 6.08 19.78 10.54
N LEU A 305 6.80 19.58 11.63
CA LEU A 305 8.04 18.80 11.65
C LEU A 305 7.80 17.34 11.25
N THR A 306 6.73 16.69 11.73
CA THR A 306 6.37 15.33 11.32
C THR A 306 6.22 15.20 9.80
N ARG A 307 5.55 16.17 9.17
CA ARG A 307 5.40 16.22 7.71
C ARG A 307 6.69 16.51 6.96
N TYR A 308 7.56 17.38 7.48
CA TYR A 308 8.88 17.61 6.91
C TYR A 308 9.73 16.33 6.91
N ILE A 309 9.70 15.56 8.00
CA ILE A 309 10.41 14.27 8.09
C ILE A 309 9.84 13.30 7.06
N ASN A 310 8.53 13.07 7.10
CA ASN A 310 7.86 12.12 6.22
C ASN A 310 8.08 12.44 4.72
N ARG A 311 7.94 13.70 4.31
CA ARG A 311 8.22 14.09 2.91
C ARG A 311 9.70 13.99 2.54
N SER A 312 10.61 14.19 3.49
CA SER A 312 12.05 13.95 3.25
C SER A 312 12.32 12.47 3.01
N LEU A 313 11.74 11.59 3.82
CA LEU A 313 11.86 10.13 3.65
C LEU A 313 11.39 9.68 2.26
N GLN A 314 10.20 10.13 1.82
CA GLN A 314 9.65 9.80 0.51
C GLN A 314 10.50 10.26 -0.69
N ARG A 315 11.28 11.32 -0.51
CA ARG A 315 12.19 11.85 -1.54
C ARG A 315 13.53 11.14 -1.60
N ILE A 316 14.06 10.72 -0.46
CA ILE A 316 15.35 10.04 -0.38
C ILE A 316 15.28 8.73 -1.16
N ARG A 317 14.26 7.91 -0.86
CA ARG A 317 14.01 6.62 -1.51
C ARG A 317 12.65 6.06 -1.13
N VAL A 318 12.17 5.08 -1.88
CA VAL A 318 11.08 4.23 -1.41
C VAL A 318 11.57 3.40 -0.22
N LEU A 319 10.81 3.45 0.88
CA LEU A 319 11.17 2.76 2.12
C LEU A 319 10.87 1.27 1.99
N THR A 320 11.93 0.46 2.00
CA THR A 320 11.84 -0.97 2.25
C THR A 320 12.04 -1.21 3.74
N TRP A 321 10.99 -1.64 4.45
CA TRP A 321 11.03 -1.80 5.91
C TRP A 321 12.12 -2.77 6.37
N GLN A 322 12.40 -3.79 5.59
CA GLN A 322 13.39 -4.83 5.91
C GLN A 322 14.84 -4.31 5.91
N GLU A 323 15.11 -3.12 5.39
CA GLU A 323 16.44 -2.47 5.53
C GLU A 323 16.58 -1.64 6.81
N ILE A 324 15.48 -1.48 7.57
CA ILE A 324 15.45 -0.73 8.81
C ILE A 324 15.52 -1.72 9.98
N PRO A 325 16.48 -1.57 10.90
CA PRO A 325 16.57 -2.42 12.08
C PRO A 325 15.28 -2.39 12.89
N ASP A 326 14.88 -3.58 13.34
CA ASP A 326 13.69 -3.83 14.13
C ASP A 326 14.01 -4.48 15.48
N ASP A 327 15.28 -4.43 15.91
CA ASP A 327 15.71 -4.89 17.22
C ASP A 327 15.30 -3.90 18.32
N PRO A 328 14.39 -4.28 19.24
CA PRO A 328 13.98 -3.40 20.32
C PRO A 328 15.04 -3.22 21.41
N LYS A 329 16.05 -4.10 21.46
CA LYS A 329 17.14 -4.05 22.44
C LYS A 329 18.33 -3.23 21.96
N ALA A 330 18.26 -2.65 20.77
CA ALA A 330 19.32 -1.81 20.25
C ALA A 330 19.52 -0.57 21.15
N ILE A 331 20.78 -0.24 21.42
CA ILE A 331 21.17 0.82 22.37
C ILE A 331 21.79 2.05 21.69
N GLY A 332 22.10 1.97 20.40
CA GLY A 332 22.76 3.03 19.64
C GLY A 332 21.81 3.74 18.68
N ALA A 333 22.09 4.99 18.37
CA ALA A 333 21.31 5.75 17.39
C ALA A 333 21.26 5.04 16.02
N TYR A 334 20.10 5.06 15.37
CA TYR A 334 19.93 4.62 13.99
C TYR A 334 19.88 5.85 13.09
N VAL A 335 20.90 5.99 12.24
CA VAL A 335 20.95 7.05 11.24
C VAL A 335 20.40 6.52 9.92
N HIS A 336 19.26 7.06 9.49
CA HIS A 336 18.62 6.66 8.24
C HIS A 336 19.24 7.39 7.03
N PHE A 337 19.57 8.67 7.22
CA PHE A 337 20.08 9.54 6.16
C PHE A 337 20.97 10.62 6.75
N GLU A 338 22.05 10.94 6.04
CA GLU A 338 23.00 12.00 6.39
C GLU A 338 23.20 12.98 5.24
N HIS A 339 23.28 14.26 5.58
CA HIS A 339 23.60 15.36 4.68
C HIS A 339 24.41 16.41 5.45
N PRO A 340 25.27 17.22 4.81
CA PRO A 340 26.01 18.29 5.51
C PRO A 340 25.15 19.33 6.25
N LEU A 341 23.85 19.40 5.93
CA LEU A 341 22.89 20.30 6.59
C LEU A 341 22.10 19.63 7.73
N GLY A 342 22.29 18.33 7.97
CA GLY A 342 21.57 17.58 8.99
C GLY A 342 21.41 16.09 8.68
N ALA A 343 20.95 15.34 9.66
CA ALA A 343 20.68 13.91 9.54
C ALA A 343 19.22 13.60 9.94
N ILE A 344 18.73 12.45 9.48
CA ILE A 344 17.48 11.86 9.96
C ILE A 344 17.85 10.68 10.85
N THR A 345 17.76 10.90 12.15
CA THR A 345 18.25 9.98 13.18
C THR A 345 17.12 9.61 14.15
N LEU A 346 17.03 8.33 14.47
CA LEU A 346 16.18 7.76 15.51
C LEU A 346 17.06 7.34 16.69
N GLU A 347 16.63 7.67 17.90
CA GLU A 347 17.37 7.37 19.13
C GLU A 347 16.48 6.67 20.16
N PRO A 348 17.05 5.78 20.99
CA PRO A 348 16.34 5.21 22.12
C PRO A 348 16.14 6.29 23.22
N VAL A 349 14.92 6.41 23.70
CA VAL A 349 14.49 7.33 24.75
C VAL A 349 13.95 6.51 25.92
N ALA A 350 14.55 6.69 27.09
CA ALA A 350 14.06 6.07 28.32
C ALA A 350 12.79 6.77 28.81
N THR A 351 11.76 5.99 29.11
CA THR A 351 10.49 6.43 29.70
C THR A 351 10.18 5.59 30.93
N ASP A 352 9.19 6.00 31.72
CA ASP A 352 8.72 5.23 32.88
C ASP A 352 8.14 3.86 32.47
N GLU A 353 7.70 3.70 31.23
CA GLU A 353 7.12 2.48 30.67
C GLU A 353 8.15 1.64 29.86
N GLY A 354 9.42 2.06 29.81
CA GLY A 354 10.49 1.37 29.08
C GLY A 354 11.19 2.24 28.04
N ILE A 355 11.93 1.61 27.13
CA ILE A 355 12.64 2.31 26.05
C ILE A 355 11.73 2.41 24.83
N ILE A 356 11.57 3.62 24.29
CA ILE A 356 10.91 3.88 23.01
C ILE A 356 11.90 4.50 22.03
N TRP A 357 11.61 4.44 20.73
CA TRP A 357 12.41 5.08 19.70
C TRP A 357 11.70 6.32 19.19
N GLN A 358 12.45 7.42 19.04
CA GLN A 358 11.93 8.68 18.55
C GLN A 358 12.96 9.40 17.68
N PHE A 359 12.48 10.22 16.74
CA PHE A 359 13.35 11.11 15.96
C PHE A 359 14.05 12.09 16.90
N SER A 360 15.37 12.19 16.76
CA SER A 360 16.21 12.95 17.69
C SER A 360 15.92 14.45 17.64
N PRO A 361 16.18 15.20 18.73
CA PRO A 361 16.07 16.66 18.73
C PRO A 361 16.89 17.33 17.61
N GLU A 362 18.06 16.80 17.27
CA GLU A 362 18.94 17.28 16.21
C GLU A 362 18.29 17.10 14.82
N THR A 363 17.56 16.00 14.63
CA THR A 363 16.72 15.81 13.44
C THR A 363 15.67 16.89 13.35
N LEU A 364 14.96 17.18 14.45
CA LEU A 364 13.90 18.20 14.49
C LEU A 364 14.42 19.60 14.17
N GLN A 365 15.61 19.94 14.66
CA GLN A 365 16.25 21.22 14.41
C GLN A 365 16.68 21.39 12.95
N SER A 366 17.18 20.33 12.31
CA SER A 366 17.79 20.39 10.97
C SER A 366 16.86 19.99 9.81
N ILE A 367 15.74 19.31 10.07
CA ILE A 367 14.92 18.68 9.02
C ILE A 367 14.42 19.65 7.94
N ARG A 368 14.15 20.91 8.29
CA ARG A 368 13.71 21.90 7.29
C ARG A 368 14.81 22.21 6.27
N ALA A 369 16.07 22.26 6.72
CA ALA A 369 17.22 22.47 5.85
C ALA A 369 17.50 21.24 4.99
N VAL A 370 17.40 20.04 5.58
CA VAL A 370 17.49 18.77 4.84
C VAL A 370 16.41 18.68 3.77
N TYR A 371 15.15 18.93 4.11
CA TYR A 371 14.04 18.93 3.16
C TYR A 371 14.23 19.95 2.02
N ALA A 372 14.72 21.15 2.33
CA ALA A 372 15.01 22.17 1.32
C ALA A 372 16.13 21.74 0.37
N ALA A 373 17.15 21.04 0.86
CA ALA A 373 18.22 20.48 0.02
C ALA A 373 17.70 19.36 -0.90
N LEU A 374 16.75 18.56 -0.41
CA LEU A 374 16.09 17.51 -1.18
C LEU A 374 15.00 18.02 -2.14
N ASP A 375 14.64 19.31 -2.10
CA ASP A 375 13.45 19.85 -2.81
C ASP A 375 13.56 19.78 -4.33
N ASN A 376 14.80 19.66 -4.86
CA ASN A 376 15.07 19.48 -6.30
C ASN A 376 15.34 18.02 -6.68
N MET A 377 15.32 17.08 -5.74
CA MET A 377 15.46 15.66 -6.04
C MET A 377 14.20 15.17 -6.75
N PRO A 378 14.31 14.47 -7.90
CA PRO A 378 13.14 13.91 -8.55
C PRO A 378 12.45 12.91 -7.62
N PRO A 379 11.11 12.82 -7.64
CA PRO A 379 10.40 11.85 -6.82
C PRO A 379 10.81 10.42 -7.18
N SER A 380 10.84 9.55 -6.18
CA SER A 380 11.05 8.11 -6.36
C SER A 380 10.02 7.54 -7.35
N ALA A 381 10.48 6.84 -8.39
CA ALA A 381 9.65 6.45 -9.54
C ALA A 381 8.74 5.22 -9.31
N LEU A 382 8.71 4.63 -8.12
CA LEU A 382 7.89 3.44 -7.86
C LEU A 382 6.44 3.81 -7.56
N LYS A 383 5.54 3.31 -8.41
CA LYS A 383 4.10 3.64 -8.37
C LYS A 383 3.29 2.90 -7.30
N TYR A 384 3.87 1.91 -6.60
CA TYR A 384 3.18 1.15 -5.55
C TYR A 384 2.89 1.99 -4.29
N VAL A 385 3.59 3.10 -4.10
CA VAL A 385 3.41 3.98 -2.94
C VAL A 385 2.19 4.89 -3.17
N GLN A 386 1.24 4.84 -2.25
CA GLN A 386 0.05 5.69 -2.34
C GLN A 386 0.43 7.16 -2.10
N PRO A 387 -0.13 8.11 -2.88
CA PRO A 387 -0.02 9.52 -2.56
C PRO A 387 -0.67 9.78 -1.19
N GLN A 388 0.06 10.42 -0.29
CA GLN A 388 -0.45 10.75 1.03
C GLN A 388 -1.17 12.09 1.04
N VAL A 389 -2.09 12.28 2.00
CA VAL A 389 -2.88 13.51 2.11
C VAL A 389 -2.03 14.69 2.54
N GLU A 390 -1.91 15.67 1.65
CA GLU A 390 -1.10 16.87 1.87
C GLU A 390 -1.82 17.96 2.66
N SER A 391 -1.09 18.65 3.54
CA SER A 391 -1.64 19.78 4.28
C SER A 391 -1.78 20.99 3.36
N LEU A 392 -2.68 21.92 3.72
CA LEU A 392 -2.83 23.17 2.98
C LEU A 392 -1.51 23.94 2.84
N TYR A 393 -0.67 23.90 3.89
CA TYR A 393 0.66 24.50 3.85
C TYR A 393 1.54 23.91 2.74
N PHE A 394 1.68 22.57 2.69
CA PHE A 394 2.53 21.93 1.69
C PHE A 394 1.94 22.01 0.28
N ARG A 395 0.61 21.93 0.13
CA ARG A 395 -0.06 22.17 -1.16
C ARG A 395 0.23 23.58 -1.69
N THR A 396 0.13 24.59 -0.82
CA THR A 396 0.43 25.98 -1.17
C THR A 396 1.90 26.15 -1.50
N ARG A 397 2.79 25.60 -0.66
CA ARG A 397 4.24 25.65 -0.88
C ARG A 397 4.64 24.99 -2.21
N ASP A 398 4.06 23.84 -2.53
CA ASP A 398 4.32 23.13 -3.80
C ASP A 398 3.84 23.95 -5.00
N ALA A 399 2.66 24.58 -4.92
CA ALA A 399 2.17 25.48 -5.96
C ALA A 399 3.09 26.70 -6.15
N VAL A 400 3.55 27.32 -5.05
CA VAL A 400 4.51 28.43 -5.07
C VAL A 400 5.84 27.99 -5.67
N ARG A 401 6.37 26.82 -5.30
CA ARG A 401 7.62 26.27 -5.84
C ARG A 401 7.52 26.07 -7.35
N ASN A 402 6.43 25.48 -7.82
CA ASN A 402 6.20 25.21 -9.24
C ASN A 402 6.12 26.52 -10.05
N TYR A 403 5.68 27.62 -9.42
CA TYR A 403 5.73 28.94 -10.02
C TYR A 403 7.14 29.57 -9.97
N SER A 404 7.81 29.51 -8.82
CA SER A 404 9.17 30.01 -8.64
C SER A 404 9.90 29.34 -7.48
N GLN A 405 11.00 28.65 -7.78
CA GLN A 405 11.88 28.04 -6.78
C GLN A 405 12.51 29.07 -5.83
N THR A 406 12.65 30.32 -6.25
CA THR A 406 13.22 31.38 -5.39
C THR A 406 12.28 31.74 -4.26
N LEU A 407 10.96 31.67 -4.47
CA LEU A 407 9.98 32.08 -3.47
C LEU A 407 9.94 31.16 -2.24
N VAL A 408 10.34 29.90 -2.39
CA VAL A 408 10.42 28.93 -1.28
C VAL A 408 11.77 28.96 -0.55
N LYS A 409 12.69 29.85 -0.93
CA LYS A 409 13.90 30.09 -0.14
C LYS A 409 13.56 30.81 1.16
N ARG A 410 14.29 30.51 2.23
CA ARG A 410 14.14 31.21 3.51
C ARG A 410 14.71 32.63 3.47
N ALA A 411 13.97 33.56 4.07
CA ALA A 411 14.40 34.90 4.43
C ALA A 411 14.10 35.10 5.93
N GLY A 412 15.12 34.90 6.78
CA GLY A 412 14.95 34.89 8.24
C GLY A 412 14.10 33.71 8.74
N PRO A 413 13.07 33.92 9.58
CA PRO A 413 12.29 32.84 10.15
C PRO A 413 11.37 32.13 9.14
N MET A 414 11.02 32.77 8.02
CA MET A 414 9.99 32.31 7.08
C MET A 414 10.51 32.23 5.64
N GLU A 415 9.75 31.58 4.75
CA GLU A 415 10.00 31.58 3.31
C GLU A 415 9.51 32.89 2.67
N ILE A 416 10.13 33.33 1.57
CA ILE A 416 9.85 34.63 0.93
C ILE A 416 8.36 34.80 0.59
N TRP A 417 7.69 33.76 0.10
CA TRP A 417 6.26 33.82 -0.20
C TRP A 417 5.38 34.06 1.02
N GLN A 418 5.80 33.60 2.20
CA GLN A 418 5.04 33.80 3.43
C GLN A 418 5.11 35.26 3.88
N TRP A 419 6.27 35.91 3.71
CA TRP A 419 6.40 37.35 3.92
C TRP A 419 5.50 38.15 2.98
N LEU A 420 5.48 37.80 1.69
CA LEU A 420 4.62 38.46 0.71
C LEU A 420 3.13 38.32 1.02
N ALA A 421 2.73 37.15 1.54
CA ALA A 421 1.36 36.94 2.00
C ALA A 421 1.04 37.77 3.24
N ALA A 422 1.95 37.80 4.22
CA ALA A 422 1.78 38.56 5.46
C ALA A 422 1.76 40.09 5.27
N CYS A 423 2.42 40.61 4.23
CA CYS A 423 2.36 42.05 3.91
C CYS A 423 1.08 42.48 3.16
N ARG A 424 0.27 41.54 2.68
CA ARG A 424 -0.99 41.81 1.97
C ARG A 424 -2.23 41.68 2.86
N SER A 425 -2.10 41.01 4.01
CA SER A 425 -3.08 41.01 5.11
C SER A 425 -2.84 42.20 6.02
#